data_AF-A0A1C7FIC4-F1
#
_entry.id   AF-A0A1C7FIC4-F1
#
_cell.length_a   1.000
_cell.length_b   1.000
_cell.length_c   1.000
_cell.angle_alpha   90.00
_cell.angle_beta   90.00
_cell.angle_gamma   90.00
#
_symmetry.space_group_name_H-M   'P 1'
#
loop_
_entity.id
_entity.type
_entity.pdbx_description
1 polymer ?
#
loop_
_entity_poly.entity_id
_entity_poly.type
_entity_poly.pdbx_seq_one_letter_code
_entity_poly.pdbx_strand_id
1 'polypeptide(L)' 'MNLVDQLLSQIEAIPDDSLRRSKLDPYQNEILFLRQHHLSYRAIAIWLNVHKSINISTSQLAHCIKYRWKKTQNGL' A
#
# COMPACT_ATOMS: atom_id res chain seq x y z
N MET A 1 0.25 21.47 33.73
CA MET A 1 0.22 20.59 32.55
C MET A 1 0.50 21.48 31.35
N ASN A 2 1.62 21.28 30.64
CA ASN A 2 2.09 22.19 29.60
C ASN A 2 1.41 21.83 28.26
N LEU A 3 1.07 22.84 27.45
CA LEU A 3 0.53 22.62 26.10
C LEU A 3 1.47 21.74 25.26
N VAL A 4 2.78 21.88 25.48
CA VAL A 4 3.82 21.09 24.82
C VAL A 4 3.69 19.60 25.17
N ASP A 5 3.46 19.26 26.44
CA ASP A 5 3.25 17.86 26.88
C ASP A 5 1.97 17.28 26.26
N GLN A 6 0.93 18.11 26.15
CA GLN A 6 -0.36 17.71 25.59
C GLN A 6 -0.29 17.49 24.07
N LEU A 7 0.55 18.25 23.36
CA LEU A 7 0.82 18.06 21.93
C LEU A 7 1.71 16.85 21.67
N LEU A 8 2.76 16.65 22.48
CA LEU A 8 3.63 15.47 22.38
C LEU A 8 2.85 14.17 22.59
N SER A 9 2.00 14.13 23.62
CA SER A 9 1.13 12.98 23.88
C SER A 9 0.15 12.71 22.73
N GLN A 10 -0.36 13.76 22.07
CA GLN A 10 -1.22 13.61 20.90
C GLN A 10 -0.46 13.07 19.68
N ILE A 11 0.79 13.47 19.47
CA ILE A 11 1.64 12.97 18.36
C ILE A 11 1.99 11.51 18.58
N GLU A 12 2.38 11.12 19.80
CA GLU A 12 2.70 9.73 20.14
C GLU A 12 1.47 8.80 20.06
N ALA A 13 0.27 9.36 20.26
CA ALA A 13 -0.98 8.64 20.12
C ALA A 13 -1.50 8.53 18.68
N ILE A 14 -0.86 9.18 17.70
CA ILE A 14 -1.19 8.96 16.28
C ILE A 14 -0.74 7.54 15.94
N PRO A 15 -1.67 6.60 15.67
CA PRO A 15 -1.28 5.26 15.28
C PRO A 15 -0.43 5.36 14.01
N ASP A 16 0.78 4.81 14.06
CA ASP A 16 1.59 4.55 12.90
C ASP A 16 0.86 3.49 12.05
N ASP A 17 -0.10 3.93 11.22
CA ASP A 17 -0.80 3.07 10.26
C ASP A 17 0.18 2.48 9.22
N SER A 18 1.47 2.89 9.21
CA SER A 18 2.53 2.28 8.41
C SER A 18 2.80 0.82 8.78
N LEU A 19 2.50 0.41 10.01
CA LEU A 19 2.66 -0.97 10.46
C LEU A 19 1.53 -1.92 10.02
N ARG A 20 0.43 -1.40 9.47
CA ARG A 20 -0.60 -2.25 8.87
C ARG A 20 -0.15 -2.76 7.51
N ARG A 21 0.54 -3.91 7.53
CA ARG A 21 0.82 -4.70 6.33
C ARG A 21 -0.49 -4.96 5.59
N SER A 22 -0.66 -4.37 4.41
CA SER A 22 -1.81 -4.63 3.58
C SER A 22 -1.76 -6.08 3.12
N LYS A 23 -2.93 -6.67 2.90
CA LYS A 23 -3.07 -8.02 2.30
C LYS A 23 -2.37 -8.17 0.95
N LEU A 24 -2.01 -7.04 0.32
CA LEU A 24 -1.29 -6.93 -0.94
C LEU A 24 0.23 -6.90 -0.80
N ASP A 25 0.78 -6.52 0.36
CA ASP A 25 2.24 -6.38 0.53
C ASP A 25 3.00 -7.68 0.22
N PRO A 26 2.50 -8.89 0.57
CA PRO A 26 3.16 -10.13 0.16
C PRO A 26 3.26 -10.31 -1.36
N TYR A 27 2.39 -9.66 -2.12
CA TYR A 27 2.30 -9.78 -3.57
C TYR A 27 2.82 -8.54 -4.30
N GLN A 28 3.45 -7.61 -3.58
CA GLN A 28 3.96 -6.35 -4.14
C GLN A 28 4.85 -6.60 -5.37
N ASN A 29 5.82 -7.51 -5.27
CA ASN A 29 6.76 -7.78 -6.36
C ASN A 29 6.04 -8.37 -7.59
N GLU A 30 5.12 -9.31 -7.39
CA GLU A 30 4.31 -9.90 -8.47
C GLU A 30 3.45 -8.83 -9.16
N ILE A 31 2.80 -7.96 -8.37
CA ILE A 31 1.96 -6.87 -8.90
C ILE A 31 2.79 -5.84 -9.67
N LEU A 32 3.95 -5.44 -9.16
CA LEU A 32 4.85 -4.50 -9.83
C LEU A 32 5.40 -5.10 -11.14
N PHE A 33 5.75 -6.39 -11.14
CA PHE A 33 6.16 -7.11 -12.34
C PHE A 33 5.04 -7.09 -13.41
N LEU A 34 3.81 -7.47 -13.05
CA LEU A 34 2.67 -7.41 -13.98
C LEU A 34 2.45 -5.98 -14.50
N ARG A 35 2.64 -4.97 -13.65
CA ARG A 35 2.50 -3.57 -14.07
C ARG A 35 3.60 -3.12 -15.04
N GLN A 36 4.84 -3.57 -14.85
CA GLN A 36 5.95 -3.33 -15.78
C GLN A 36 5.71 -3.99 -17.14
N HIS A 37 5.04 -5.14 -17.17
CA HIS A 37 4.57 -5.82 -18.39
C HIS A 37 3.28 -5.22 -18.99
N HIS A 38 2.97 -3.96 -18.68
CA HIS A 38 1.85 -3.20 -19.23
C HIS A 38 0.44 -3.78 -18.93
N LEU A 39 0.28 -4.67 -17.94
CA LEU A 39 -1.06 -5.07 -17.53
C LEU A 39 -1.82 -3.88 -16.94
N SER A 40 -3.10 -3.79 -17.28
CA SER A 40 -4.00 -2.79 -16.71
C SER A 40 -4.29 -3.11 -15.24
N TYR A 41 -4.62 -2.10 -14.44
CA TYR A 41 -5.02 -2.30 -13.03
C TYR A 41 -6.22 -3.26 -12.91
N ARG A 42 -7.12 -3.26 -13.89
CA ARG A 42 -8.26 -4.19 -13.95
C ARG A 42 -7.79 -5.63 -14.15
N ALA A 43 -6.86 -5.89 -15.07
CA ALA A 43 -6.32 -7.22 -15.30
C ALA A 43 -5.58 -7.74 -14.06
N ILE A 44 -4.80 -6.88 -13.41
CA ILE A 44 -4.10 -7.23 -12.16
C ILE A 44 -5.08 -7.52 -11.02
N ALA A 45 -6.16 -6.73 -10.88
CA ALA A 45 -7.21 -6.99 -9.88
C ALA A 45 -7.93 -8.33 -10.13
N ILE A 46 -8.20 -8.68 -11.40
CA ILE A 46 -8.75 -9.99 -11.78
C ILE A 46 -7.76 -11.10 -11.41
N TRP A 47 -6.48 -10.94 -11.75
CA TRP A 47 -5.45 -11.93 -11.42
C TRP A 47 -5.32 -12.14 -9.89
N LEU A 48 -5.36 -11.06 -9.10
CA LEU A 48 -5.37 -11.13 -7.63
C LEU A 48 -6.58 -11.87 -7.08
N ASN A 49 -7.75 -11.65 -7.67
CA ASN A 49 -8.97 -12.35 -7.27
C ASN A 49 -8.92 -13.84 -7.63
N VAL A 50 -8.49 -14.17 -8.84
CA VAL A 50 -8.46 -15.56 -9.35
C VAL A 50 -7.36 -16.40 -8.70
N HIS A 51 -6.14 -15.87 -8.59
CA HIS A 51 -4.99 -16.66 -8.14
C HIS A 51 -4.69 -16.53 -6.65
N LYS A 52 -5.08 -15.43 -6.01
CA LYS A 52 -4.73 -15.14 -4.61
C LYS A 52 -5.96 -14.95 -3.72
N SER A 53 -7.18 -15.08 -4.27
CA SER A 53 -8.46 -14.83 -3.57
C SER A 53 -8.54 -13.45 -2.92
N ILE A 54 -7.87 -12.45 -3.51
CA ILE A 54 -7.87 -11.07 -3.03
C ILE A 54 -8.78 -10.23 -3.93
N ASN A 55 -9.93 -9.84 -3.38
CA ASN A 55 -10.81 -8.87 -4.02
C ASN A 55 -10.37 -7.45 -3.65
N ILE A 56 -10.03 -6.66 -4.67
CA ILE A 56 -9.58 -5.28 -4.50
C ILE A 56 -10.12 -4.40 -5.62
N SER A 57 -10.49 -3.16 -5.27
CA SER A 57 -10.86 -2.17 -6.28
C SER A 57 -9.63 -1.69 -7.06
N THR A 58 -9.82 -1.36 -8.33
CA THR A 58 -8.77 -0.80 -9.19
C THR A 58 -8.18 0.49 -8.61
N SER A 59 -8.99 1.32 -7.96
CA SER A 59 -8.57 2.55 -7.28
C SER A 59 -7.62 2.28 -6.12
N GLN A 60 -7.93 1.29 -5.27
CA GLN A 60 -7.06 0.88 -4.16
C GLN A 60 -5.73 0.29 -4.68
N LEU A 61 -5.78 -0.52 -5.72
CA LEU A 61 -4.60 -1.07 -6.37
C LEU A 61 -3.70 0.04 -6.95
N ALA A 62 -4.31 0.99 -7.67
CA ALA A 62 -3.59 2.14 -8.23
C ALA A 62 -2.95 3.00 -7.13
N HIS A 63 -3.66 3.21 -6.01
CA HIS A 63 -3.10 3.92 -4.85
C HIS A 63 -1.87 3.20 -4.27
N CYS A 64 -1.95 1.88 -4.09
CA CYS A 64 -0.84 1.08 -3.58
C CYS A 64 0.39 1.17 -4.51
N ILE A 65 0.18 0.99 -5.81
CA ILE A 65 1.28 1.04 -6.78
C ILE A 65 1.90 2.45 -6.85
N LYS A 66 1.07 3.50 -6.91
CA LYS A 66 1.54 4.87 -7.16
C LYS A 66 2.15 5.55 -5.93
N TYR A 67 1.58 5.31 -4.74
CA TYR A 67 1.92 6.08 -3.54
C TYR A 67 2.62 5.24 -2.46
N ARG A 68 2.23 3.96 -2.30
CA ARG A 68 2.80 3.09 -1.26
C ARG A 68 4.12 2.46 -1.72
N TRP A 69 4.14 1.86 -2.91
CA TRP A 69 5.29 1.06 -3.35
C TRP A 69 6.27 1.81 -4.26
N LYS A 70 5.85 2.90 -4.91
CA LYS A 70 6.76 3.75 -5.71
C LYS A 70 7.81 4.45 -4.84
N LYS A 71 7.50 4.79 -3.58
CA LYS A 71 8.48 5.39 -2.65
C LYS A 71 9.66 4.46 -2.35
N THR A 72 9.44 3.14 -2.35
CA THR A 72 10.49 2.13 -2.13
C THR A 72 11.51 2.05 -3.29
N GLN A 73 11.21 2.59 -4.47
CA GLN A 73 12.09 2.52 -5.64
C GLN A 73 13.01 3.75 -5.81
N ASN A 74 12.84 4.82 -5.02
CA ASN A 74 13.66 6.04 -5.07
C ASN A 74 14.62 6.16 -3.88
N GLY A 75 14.87 5.07 -3.15
CA GLY A 75 15.72 5.02 -1.95
C GLY A 75 16.87 4.02 -2.06
N LEU A 76 17.39 3.82 -3.27
CA LEU A 76 18.64 3.10 -3.54
C LEU A 76 19.57 4.02 -4.31
#